data_AF-A0A6S7K6N0-F1
#
_entry.id   AF-A0A6S7K6N0-F1
#
_cell.length_a   1.000
_cell.length_b   1.000
_cell.length_c   1.000
_cell.angle_alpha   90.00
_cell.angle_beta   90.00
_cell.angle_gamma   90.00
#
_symmetry.space_group_name_H-M   'P 1'
#
loop_
_entity.id
_entity.type
_entity.pdbx_description
1 polymer ?
#
loop_
_entity_poly.entity_id
_entity_poly.type
_entity_poly.pdbx_seq_one_letter_code
_entity_poly.pdbx_strand_id
1 'polypeptide(L)'
;MAGPELIAIGQSPAGENAWNAIEKHGKFKYTKLSVPEIKAANVLYINGTIIHKNASCIPKSMQVLKSLNCRRVVVDLSEFAKADGCLSCCSLLIK
;
A
#
# COMPACT_ATOMS: atom_id res chain seq x y z
N MET A 1 -2.78 4.14 2.40
CA MET A 1 -4.06 4.30 1.67
C MET A 1 -3.81 3.99 0.21
N ALA A 2 -4.61 3.13 -0.42
CA ALA A 2 -4.55 2.81 -1.85
C ALA A 2 -5.64 3.54 -2.66
N GLY A 3 -6.51 4.31 -2.00
CA GLY A 3 -7.59 5.09 -2.59
C GLY A 3 -8.34 5.85 -1.49
N PRO A 4 -9.41 6.59 -1.82
CA PRO A 4 -10.18 7.38 -0.85
C PRO A 4 -10.73 6.55 0.33
N GLU A 5 -11.25 5.36 0.04
CA GLU A 5 -11.84 4.44 1.04
C GLU A 5 -11.17 3.06 1.02
N LEU A 6 -9.97 2.97 0.43
CA LEU A 6 -9.28 1.70 0.18
C LEU A 6 -7.97 1.65 0.96
N ILE A 7 -7.82 0.64 1.81
CA ILE A 7 -6.61 0.42 2.61
C ILE A 7 -5.87 -0.81 2.08
N ALA A 8 -4.62 -0.66 1.67
CA ALA A 8 -3.74 -1.78 1.36
C ALA A 8 -3.21 -2.41 2.65
N ILE A 9 -3.41 -3.72 2.81
CA ILE A 9 -2.99 -4.50 3.97
C ILE A 9 -2.20 -5.72 3.50
N GLY A 10 -1.04 -5.94 4.09
CA GLY A 10 -0.22 -7.12 3.82
C GLY A 10 -0.84 -8.38 4.42
N GLN A 11 -0.92 -9.45 3.63
CA GLN A 11 -1.38 -10.78 4.08
C GLN A 11 -0.39 -11.36 5.08
N SER A 12 -0.63 -11.09 6.36
CA SER A 12 0.16 -11.57 7.49
C SER A 12 -0.71 -11.55 8.75
N PRO A 13 -0.40 -12.36 9.78
CA PRO A 13 -1.14 -12.32 11.03
C PRO A 13 -1.21 -10.91 11.64
N ALA A 14 -0.09 -10.16 11.57
CA ALA A 14 -0.04 -8.78 12.03
C ALA A 14 -0.96 -7.85 11.22
N GLY A 15 -0.96 -7.99 9.89
CA GLY A 15 -1.83 -7.21 9.01
C GLY A 15 -3.32 -7.50 9.23
N GLU A 16 -3.68 -8.76 9.42
CA GLU A 16 -5.07 -9.16 9.65
C GLU A 16 -5.57 -8.71 11.03
N ASN A 17 -4.73 -8.82 12.07
CA ASN A 17 -5.02 -8.28 13.39
C ASN A 17 -5.23 -6.75 13.35
N ALA A 18 -4.36 -6.04 12.61
CA ALA A 18 -4.51 -4.60 12.42
C ALA A 18 -5.81 -4.25 11.66
N TRP A 19 -6.15 -5.01 10.62
CA TRP A 19 -7.40 -4.83 9.89
C TRP A 19 -8.63 -5.01 10.79
N ASN A 20 -8.66 -6.11 11.56
CA ASN A 20 -9.77 -6.40 12.46
C ASN A 20 -9.97 -5.29 13.51
N ALA A 21 -8.88 -4.71 14.02
CA ALA A 21 -8.96 -3.57 14.93
C ALA A 21 -9.53 -2.32 14.24
N ILE A 22 -9.08 -2.02 13.01
CA ILE A 22 -9.60 -0.90 12.21
C ILE A 22 -11.10 -1.08 11.93
N GLU A 23 -11.52 -2.29 11.53
CA GLU A 23 -12.92 -2.57 11.19
C GLU A 23 -13.86 -2.52 12.42
N LYS A 24 -13.37 -3.01 13.56
CA LYS A 24 -14.12 -3.07 14.82
C LYS A 24 -14.27 -1.69 15.47
N HIS A 25 -13.22 -0.88 15.46
CA HIS A 25 -13.17 0.40 16.17
C HIS A 25 -13.33 1.62 15.27
N GLY A 26 -13.18 1.47 13.96
CA GLY A 26 -13.29 2.55 12.99
C GLY A 26 -14.71 3.08 12.88
N LYS A 27 -14.86 4.41 12.99
CA LYS A 27 -16.12 5.11 12.72
C LYS A 27 -16.58 4.95 11.26
N PHE A 28 -15.61 4.92 10.33
CA PHE A 28 -15.85 4.81 8.89
C PHE A 28 -15.56 3.40 8.41
N LYS A 29 -16.34 2.94 7.43
CA LYS A 29 -16.14 1.64 6.79
C LYS A 29 -15.21 1.80 5.60
N TYR A 30 -14.07 1.11 5.65
CA TYR A 30 -13.10 1.05 4.56
C TYR A 30 -13.18 -0.29 3.85
N THR A 31 -12.69 -0.34 2.62
CA THR A 31 -12.48 -1.58 1.88
C THR A 31 -11.03 -2.04 2.06
N LYS A 32 -10.84 -3.35 2.27
CA LYS A 32 -9.51 -3.98 2.35
C LYS A 32 -9.01 -4.35 0.97
N LEU A 33 -7.81 -3.89 0.62
CA LEU A 33 -7.00 -4.42 -0.47
C LEU A 33 -5.92 -5.33 0.10
N SER A 34 -6.16 -6.63 0.10
CA SER A 34 -5.18 -7.61 0.59
C SER A 34 -4.06 -7.80 -0.44
N VAL A 35 -2.82 -7.50 -0.05
CA VAL A 35 -1.63 -7.73 -0.88
C VAL A 35 -0.78 -8.88 -0.31
N PRO A 36 -0.35 -9.86 -1.13
CA PRO A 36 0.43 -11.01 -0.66
C PRO A 36 1.76 -10.66 0.01
N GLU A 37 2.39 -9.55 -0.39
CA GLU A 37 3.69 -9.14 0.15
C GLU A 37 3.53 -7.91 1.03
N ILE A 38 3.95 -8.02 2.29
CA ILE A 38 3.88 -6.93 3.27
C ILE A 38 4.52 -5.64 2.73
N LYS A 39 5.64 -5.77 2.01
CA LYS A 39 6.36 -4.64 1.40
C LYS A 39 5.54 -3.89 0.35
N ALA A 40 4.51 -4.52 -0.23
CA ALA A 40 3.62 -3.92 -1.23
C ALA A 40 2.44 -3.14 -0.61
N ALA A 41 2.20 -3.28 0.71
CA ALA A 41 1.11 -2.59 1.38
C ALA A 41 1.40 -1.07 1.53
N ASN A 42 2.68 -0.70 1.54
CA ASN A 42 3.10 0.69 1.51
C ASN A 42 3.01 1.23 0.06
N VAL A 43 1.94 1.99 -0.19
CA VAL A 43 1.68 2.71 -1.45
C VAL A 43 1.25 4.14 -1.14
N LEU A 44 1.45 5.05 -2.09
CA LEU A 44 0.92 6.42 -2.03
C LEU A 44 -0.22 6.58 -3.02
N TYR A 45 -1.32 7.19 -2.59
CA TYR A 45 -2.43 7.56 -3.45
C TYR A 45 -2.52 9.09 -3.51
N ILE A 46 -2.27 9.66 -4.69
CA ILE A 46 -2.20 11.10 -4.93
C ILE A 46 -2.99 11.43 -6.19
N ASN A 47 -4.04 12.26 -6.08
CA ASN A 47 -4.84 12.75 -7.20
C ASN A 47 -5.27 11.64 -8.21
N GLY A 48 -5.78 10.51 -7.71
CA GLY A 48 -6.19 9.39 -8.59
C GLY A 48 -5.03 8.55 -9.14
N THR A 49 -3.81 8.77 -8.68
CA THR A 49 -2.61 8.03 -9.08
C THR A 49 -2.06 7.24 -7.91
N ILE A 50 -1.77 5.95 -8.11
CA ILE A 50 -1.07 5.10 -7.15
C ILE A 50 0.41 5.05 -7.48
N ILE A 51 1.24 5.34 -6.49
CA ILE A 51 2.68 5.11 -6.53
C ILE A 51 2.98 3.84 -5.73
N HIS A 52 3.68 2.89 -6.35
CA HIS A 52 4.04 1.62 -5.72
C HIS A 52 5.45 1.16 -6.11
N LYS A 53 5.97 0.17 -5.37
CA LYS A 53 7.32 -0.40 -5.60
C LYS A 53 7.42 -1.13 -6.94
N ASN A 54 8.65 -1.28 -7.44
CA ASN A 54 8.95 -2.06 -8.63
C ASN A 54 8.51 -3.53 -8.51
N ALA A 55 8.09 -4.13 -9.62
CA ALA A 55 7.74 -5.53 -9.74
C ALA A 55 8.87 -6.48 -9.32
N SER A 56 10.13 -6.09 -9.45
CA SER A 56 11.27 -6.85 -8.94
C SER A 56 11.23 -7.06 -7.42
N CYS A 57 10.65 -6.11 -6.67
CA CYS A 57 10.55 -6.15 -5.22
C CYS A 57 9.25 -6.76 -4.70
N ILE A 58 8.18 -6.72 -5.50
CA ILE A 58 6.83 -7.14 -5.10
C ILE A 58 6.10 -7.96 -6.19
N PRO A 59 6.74 -9.01 -6.78
CA PRO A 59 6.22 -9.68 -7.96
C PRO A 59 4.81 -10.26 -7.78
N LYS A 60 4.48 -10.78 -6.59
CA LYS A 60 3.18 -11.43 -6.32
C LYS A 60 2.07 -10.40 -6.16
N SER A 61 2.39 -9.23 -5.64
CA SER A 61 1.43 -8.16 -5.36
C SER A 61 1.14 -7.28 -6.57
N MET A 62 1.97 -7.35 -7.62
CA MET A 62 1.77 -6.59 -8.86
C MET A 62 0.43 -6.88 -9.53
N GLN A 63 -0.05 -8.12 -9.48
CA GLN A 63 -1.35 -8.46 -10.08
C GLN A 63 -2.50 -7.75 -9.34
N VAL A 64 -2.43 -7.69 -8.01
CA VAL A 64 -3.43 -7.00 -7.17
C VAL A 64 -3.38 -5.50 -7.40
N LEU A 65 -2.19 -4.89 -7.51
CA LEU A 65 -2.07 -3.47 -7.81
C LEU A 65 -2.51 -3.14 -9.24
N LYS A 66 -2.33 -4.08 -10.18
CA LYS A 66 -2.74 -3.93 -11.58
C LYS A 66 -4.26 -3.95 -11.77
N SER A 67 -5.02 -4.59 -10.88
CA SER A 67 -6.48 -4.62 -10.97
C SER A 67 -7.16 -3.30 -10.58
N LEU A 68 -6.42 -2.39 -9.92
CA LEU A 68 -6.94 -1.07 -9.57
C LEU A 68 -7.08 -0.19 -10.82
N ASN A 69 -8.29 0.34 -11.03
CA ASN A 69 -8.61 1.22 -12.16
C ASN A 69 -8.15 2.67 -11.90
N CYS A 70 -6.84 2.88 -11.85
CA CYS A 70 -6.23 4.17 -11.61
C CYS A 70 -4.89 4.28 -12.33
N ARG A 71 -4.39 5.52 -12.49
CA ARG A 71 -3.05 5.73 -13.03
C ARG A 71 -2.03 5.16 -12.04
N ARG A 72 -0.96 4.52 -12.55
CA ARG A 72 0.08 3.94 -11.71
C ARG A 72 1.45 4.50 -12.07
N VAL A 73 2.26 4.75 -11.05
CA VAL A 73 3.67 5.12 -11.18
C VAL A 73 4.49 4.13 -10.37
N VAL A 74 5.51 3.57 -11.01
CA VAL A 74 6.43 2.63 -10.39
C VAL A 74 7.67 3.41 -9.95
N VAL A 75 8.08 3.20 -8.70
CA VAL A 75 9.31 3.80 -8.16
C VAL A 75 10.19 2.70 -7.61
N ASP A 76 11.48 2.78 -7.94
CA ASP A 76 12.50 1.94 -7.31
C ASP A 76 12.96 2.59 -5.99
N LEU A 77 12.90 1.81 -4.92
CA LEU A 77 13.35 2.18 -3.57
C LEU A 77 14.23 1.09 -2.97
N SER A 78 14.86 0.27 -3.80
CA SER A 78 15.72 -0.85 -3.38
C SER A 78 16.81 -0.41 -2.39
N GLU A 79 17.45 0.75 -2.62
CA GLU A 79 18.46 1.31 -1.72
C GLU A 79 17.89 1.79 -0.38
N PHE A 80 16.78 2.52 -0.39
CA PHE A 80 16.13 3.00 0.84
C PHE A 80 15.58 1.85 1.69
N ALA A 81 15.15 0.76 1.05
CA ALA A 81 14.69 -0.44 1.74
C ALA A 81 15.78 -1.13 2.56
N LYS A 82 17.07 -0.90 2.29
CA LYS A 82 18.19 -1.38 3.12
C LYS A 82 18.23 -0.72 4.50
N ALA A 83 17.66 0.48 4.61
CA ALA A 83 17.54 1.26 5.85
C ALA A 83 16.08 1.30 6.35
N ASP A 84 15.28 0.26 6.06
CA ASP A 84 13.85 0.16 6.39
C ASP A 84 12.97 1.30 5.84
N GLY A 85 13.47 2.03 4.83
CA GLY A 85 12.73 3.08 4.13
C GLY A 85 11.66 2.54 3.18
N CYS A 86 10.49 3.19 3.18
CA CYS A 86 9.38 2.93 2.26
C CYS A 86 8.89 4.24 1.57
N LEU A 87 7.93 4.15 0.64
CA LEU A 87 7.46 5.31 -0.14
C LEU A 87 6.97 6.46 0.76
N SER A 88 6.17 6.12 1.77
CA SER A 88 5.65 7.11 2.73
C SER A 88 6.72 7.68 3.67
N CYS A 89 7.88 7.03 3.81
CA CYS A 89 8.96 7.52 4.67
C CYS A 89 9.75 8.66 4.00
N CYS A 90 9.73 8.71 2.66
CA CYS A 90 10.51 9.66 1.86
C CYS A 90 9.70 10.89 1.42
N SER A 91 8.52 11.11 1.99
CA SER A 91 7.66 12.24 1.60
C SER A 91 6.80 12.74 2.75
N LEU A 92 6.63 14.05 2.81
CA LEU A 92 5.61 14.72 3.61
C LEU A 92 4.67 15.42 2.62
N LEU A 93 3.46 14.90 2.49
CA LEU A 93 2.47 15.48 1.59
C LEU A 93 1.77 16.63 2.30
N ILE A 94 1.98 17.85 1.81
CA ILE A 94 1.36 19.08 2.32
C ILE A 94 0.21 19.45 1.39
N LYS A 95 -0.88 19.95 1.99
CA LYS A 95 -2.08 20.41 1.30
C LYS A 95 -2.09 21.93 1.18
#